data_AF-A0A534LVP2-F1
#
_entry.id   AF-A0A534LVP2-F1
#
_cell.length_a   1.000
_cell.length_b   1.000
_cell.length_c   1.000
_cell.angle_alpha   90.00
_cell.angle_beta   90.00
_cell.angle_gamma   90.00
#
_symmetry.space_group_name_H-M   'P 1'
#
loop_
_entity.id
_entity.type
_entity.pdbx_description
1 polymer ?
#
loop_
_entity_poly.entity_id
_entity_poly.type
_entity_poly.pdbx_seq_one_letter_code
_entity_poly.pdbx_strand_id
1 'polypeptide(L)'
;MRERVKRIFRNVNDGLDLILFMNAVDPHIDMSFFYATGITDGLFEGCGAWLAPDGGLKITTSALEEEAAKKSGLPLEVFRTRDENAKLIKKNLKGHRKIGVNASELTYATFQRLQKLAPPSARFVDISSAVTKTRLVKDAQEIELIQRACDIASRAFEETLPFIRTGVTESEVASELVYRMQKNGATAPSFRTIVGSGPNGAEPHYSAGPRK
;
A
#
# COMPACT_ATOMS: atom_id res chain seq x y z
N MET A 1 12.25 -2.88 -8.79
CA MET A 1 12.09 -3.31 -7.37
C MET A 1 13.40 -3.32 -6.58
N ARG A 2 14.44 -4.04 -7.00
CA ARG A 2 15.75 -4.07 -6.29
C ARG A 2 16.31 -2.68 -5.94
N GLU A 3 16.22 -1.72 -6.87
CA GLU A 3 16.72 -0.36 -6.63
C GLU A 3 15.89 0.41 -5.59
N ARG A 4 14.57 0.16 -5.52
CA ARG A 4 13.71 0.76 -4.47
C ARG A 4 14.15 0.27 -3.10
N VAL A 5 14.43 -1.02 -2.95
CA VAL A 5 14.95 -1.60 -1.70
C VAL A 5 16.26 -0.93 -1.30
N LYS A 6 17.23 -0.85 -2.22
CA LYS A 6 18.52 -0.17 -1.95
C LYS A 6 18.35 1.29 -1.57
N ARG A 7 17.43 2.03 -2.21
CA ARG A 7 17.11 3.42 -1.86
C ARG A 7 16.55 3.55 -0.44
N ILE A 8 15.69 2.63 0.00
CA ILE A 8 15.17 2.63 1.38
C ILE A 8 16.34 2.48 2.35
N PHE A 9 17.19 1.47 2.17
CA PHE A 9 18.37 1.27 3.03
C PHE A 9 19.32 2.48 3.05
N ARG A 10 19.57 3.12 1.91
CA ARG A 10 20.40 4.34 1.83
C ARG A 10 19.84 5.52 2.64
N ASN A 11 18.53 5.57 2.83
CA ASN A 11 17.87 6.63 3.60
C ASN A 11 17.74 6.30 5.10
N VAL A 12 18.17 5.11 5.54
CA VAL A 12 18.23 4.76 6.96
C VAL A 12 19.58 5.20 7.51
N ASN A 13 19.55 5.93 8.63
CA ASN A 13 20.77 6.43 9.30
C ASN A 13 21.49 5.34 10.13
N ASP A 14 20.83 4.19 10.32
CA ASP A 14 21.30 3.06 11.09
C ASP A 14 21.64 1.89 10.16
N GLY A 15 22.78 1.22 10.40
CA GLY A 15 23.07 -0.06 9.75
C GLY A 15 22.03 -1.09 10.18
N LEU A 16 21.21 -1.53 9.23
CA LEU A 16 20.18 -2.55 9.44
C LEU A 16 20.58 -3.87 8.80
N ASP A 17 20.20 -4.97 9.44
CA ASP A 17 20.41 -6.32 8.91
C ASP A 17 19.25 -6.74 7.98
N LEU A 18 18.07 -6.18 8.20
CA LEU A 18 16.82 -6.56 7.56
C LEU A 18 15.80 -5.42 7.68
N ILE A 19 14.94 -5.25 6.69
CA ILE A 19 13.72 -4.46 6.79
C ILE A 19 12.50 -5.39 6.61
N LEU A 20 11.47 -5.20 7.42
CA LEU A 20 10.20 -5.89 7.35
C LEU A 20 9.05 -4.89 7.19
N PHE A 21 8.33 -5.00 6.07
CA PHE A 21 6.97 -4.43 5.95
C PHE A 21 5.97 -5.54 6.21
N MET A 22 5.18 -5.39 7.29
CA MET A 22 4.24 -6.41 7.76
C MET A 22 2.83 -5.83 7.72
N ASN A 23 1.98 -6.45 6.91
CA ASN A 23 0.57 -6.09 6.85
C ASN A 23 -0.18 -6.67 8.04
N ALA A 24 -1.09 -5.89 8.61
CA ALA A 24 -2.04 -6.37 9.59
C ALA A 24 -3.29 -6.92 8.89
N VAL A 25 -4.46 -6.38 9.20
CA VAL A 25 -5.74 -6.64 8.54
C VAL A 25 -6.29 -5.32 8.04
N ASP A 26 -7.11 -5.34 6.99
CA ASP A 26 -7.74 -4.13 6.46
C ASP A 26 -8.51 -3.38 7.56
N PRO A 27 -8.39 -2.03 7.68
CA PRO A 27 -7.71 -1.09 6.76
C PRO A 27 -6.22 -0.82 7.07
N HIS A 28 -5.59 -1.59 7.96
CA HIS A 28 -4.21 -1.37 8.42
C HIS A 28 -3.17 -2.13 7.57
N ILE A 29 -3.08 -1.73 6.31
CA ILE A 29 -2.18 -2.32 5.31
C ILE A 29 -1.03 -1.34 5.02
N ASP A 30 0.21 -1.81 5.11
CA ASP A 30 1.37 -0.96 4.84
C ASP A 30 1.59 -0.84 3.33
N MET A 31 1.25 0.31 2.74
CA MET A 31 1.43 0.55 1.31
C MET A 31 2.89 0.45 0.84
N SER A 32 3.86 0.47 1.76
CA SER A 32 5.27 0.24 1.47
C SER A 32 5.56 -1.21 1.09
N PHE A 33 4.72 -2.16 1.51
CA PHE A 33 4.71 -3.54 1.03
C PHE A 33 4.56 -3.57 -0.50
N PHE A 34 3.51 -2.93 -1.04
CA PHE A 34 3.25 -2.88 -2.48
C PHE A 34 4.31 -2.07 -3.22
N TYR A 35 4.76 -0.94 -2.65
CA TYR A 35 5.83 -0.14 -3.23
C TYR A 35 7.13 -0.93 -3.43
N ALA A 36 7.52 -1.75 -2.44
CA ALA A 36 8.74 -2.53 -2.47
C ALA A 36 8.62 -3.77 -3.37
N THR A 37 7.48 -4.46 -3.32
CA THR A 37 7.23 -5.72 -4.05
C THR A 37 6.83 -5.52 -5.50
N GLY A 38 6.20 -4.39 -5.82
CA GLY A 38 5.61 -4.14 -7.14
C GLY A 38 4.29 -4.86 -7.37
N ILE A 39 3.72 -5.50 -6.35
CA ILE A 39 2.38 -6.08 -6.41
C ILE A 39 1.35 -4.95 -6.49
N THR A 40 0.29 -5.15 -7.28
CA THR A 40 -0.72 -4.13 -7.56
C THR A 40 -2.15 -4.57 -7.26
N ASP A 41 -2.34 -5.81 -6.81
CA ASP A 41 -3.62 -6.41 -6.46
C ASP A 41 -3.51 -7.25 -5.17
N GLY A 42 -4.64 -7.71 -4.64
CA GLY A 42 -4.71 -8.46 -3.38
C GLY A 42 -4.74 -7.60 -2.12
N LEU A 43 -5.19 -8.19 -1.01
CA LEU A 43 -5.25 -7.54 0.31
C LEU A 43 -3.99 -7.80 1.13
N PHE A 44 -3.38 -8.98 0.95
CA PHE A 44 -2.13 -9.37 1.59
C PHE A 44 -2.15 -9.25 3.12
N GLU A 45 -3.29 -9.57 3.75
CA GLU A 45 -3.42 -9.56 5.20
C GLU A 45 -2.46 -10.56 5.87
N GLY A 46 -1.79 -10.13 6.93
CA GLY A 46 -0.80 -10.93 7.65
C GLY A 46 0.43 -11.33 6.82
N CYS A 47 0.60 -10.76 5.62
CA CYS A 47 1.73 -11.01 4.74
C CYS A 47 2.89 -10.06 5.04
N GLY A 48 4.10 -10.47 4.68
CA GLY A 48 5.33 -9.75 5.00
C GLY A 48 6.25 -9.64 3.80
N ALA A 49 6.79 -8.44 3.54
CA ALA A 49 7.88 -8.21 2.61
C ALA A 49 9.19 -8.07 3.37
N TRP A 50 10.16 -8.92 3.04
CA TRP A 50 11.44 -9.05 3.73
C TRP A 50 12.56 -8.54 2.82
N LEU A 51 13.17 -7.43 3.21
CA LEU A 51 14.10 -6.65 2.41
C LEU A 51 15.52 -6.77 3.00
N ALA A 52 16.50 -7.13 2.18
CA ALA A 52 17.90 -7.26 2.56
C ALA A 52 18.75 -6.07 2.05
N PRO A 53 19.86 -5.71 2.72
CA PRO A 53 20.69 -4.55 2.36
C PRO A 53 21.27 -4.59 0.94
N ASP A 54 21.49 -5.78 0.39
CA ASP A 54 22.01 -6.00 -0.97
C ASP A 54 20.94 -5.84 -2.08
N GLY A 55 19.72 -5.51 -1.67
CA GLY A 55 18.53 -5.40 -2.51
C GLY A 55 17.74 -6.70 -2.64
N GLY A 56 18.10 -7.76 -1.91
CA GLY A 56 17.30 -8.98 -1.81
C GLY A 56 15.89 -8.68 -1.30
N LEU A 57 14.90 -9.36 -1.86
CA LEU A 57 13.50 -9.19 -1.52
C LEU A 57 12.79 -10.53 -1.62
N LYS A 58 12.00 -10.88 -0.60
CA LYS A 58 11.11 -12.03 -0.61
C LYS A 58 9.79 -11.71 0.09
N ILE A 59 8.77 -12.52 -0.16
CA ILE A 59 7.43 -12.33 0.42
C ILE A 59 7.04 -13.58 1.21
N THR A 60 6.51 -13.39 2.41
CA THR A 60 5.69 -14.40 3.08
C THR A 60 4.22 -14.09 2.81
N THR A 61 3.49 -15.00 2.16
CA THR A 61 2.12 -14.77 1.70
C THR A 61 1.16 -15.85 2.21
N SER A 62 -0.11 -15.52 2.36
CA SER A 62 -1.14 -16.53 2.64
C SER A 62 -1.42 -17.37 1.39
N ALA A 63 -1.93 -18.58 1.56
CA ALA A 63 -2.36 -19.42 0.45
C ALA A 63 -3.51 -18.79 -0.38
N LEU A 64 -4.26 -17.84 0.20
CA LEU A 64 -5.32 -17.12 -0.50
C LEU A 64 -4.77 -16.06 -1.48
N GLU A 65 -3.58 -15.55 -1.20
CA GLU A 65 -2.92 -14.48 -1.97
C GLU A 65 -1.76 -15.01 -2.81
N GLU A 66 -1.57 -16.33 -2.85
CA GLU A 66 -0.42 -16.98 -3.51
C GLU A 66 -0.37 -16.64 -5.01
N GLU A 67 -1.51 -16.67 -5.70
CA GLU A 67 -1.57 -16.39 -7.14
C GLU A 67 -1.29 -14.92 -7.45
N ALA A 68 -1.76 -13.99 -6.62
CA ALA A 68 -1.38 -12.57 -6.75
C ALA A 68 0.12 -12.39 -6.49
N ALA A 69 0.66 -13.04 -5.45
CA ALA A 69 2.07 -12.96 -5.09
C ALA A 69 3.00 -13.51 -6.20
N LYS A 70 2.61 -14.60 -6.87
CA LYS A 70 3.36 -15.22 -7.98
C LYS A 70 3.64 -14.24 -9.13
N LYS A 71 2.71 -13.31 -9.39
CA LYS A 71 2.86 -12.29 -10.45
C LYS A 71 4.08 -11.39 -10.23
N SER A 72 4.55 -11.25 -8.99
CA SER A 72 5.74 -10.44 -8.67
C SER A 72 7.06 -11.06 -9.17
N GLY A 73 7.09 -12.37 -9.41
CA GLY A 73 8.33 -13.10 -9.70
C GLY A 73 9.34 -13.15 -8.54
N LEU A 74 8.95 -12.72 -7.34
CA LEU A 74 9.80 -12.71 -6.15
C LEU A 74 9.78 -14.08 -5.45
N PRO A 75 10.85 -14.46 -4.71
CA PRO A 75 10.83 -15.62 -3.84
C PRO A 75 9.66 -15.56 -2.83
N LEU A 76 8.90 -16.65 -2.72
CA LEU A 76 7.70 -16.75 -1.88
C LEU A 76 7.84 -17.83 -0.81
N GLU A 77 7.34 -17.55 0.39
CA GLU A 77 7.09 -18.53 1.44
C GLU A 77 5.60 -18.50 1.80
N VAL A 78 4.87 -19.57 1.51
CA VAL A 78 3.40 -19.62 1.65
C VAL A 78 3.02 -20.21 3.01
N PHE A 79 2.05 -19.59 3.68
CA PHE A 79 1.41 -20.13 4.90
C PHE A 79 -0.10 -20.33 4.70
N ARG A 80 -0.64 -21.36 5.35
CA ARG A 80 -2.08 -21.69 5.38
C ARG A 80 -2.72 -21.38 6.72
N THR A 81 -1.93 -21.28 7.78
CA THR A 81 -2.41 -21.08 9.16
C THR A 81 -1.65 -19.98 9.88
N ARG A 82 -2.24 -19.46 10.97
CA ARG A 82 -1.58 -18.48 11.85
C ARG A 82 -0.30 -19.02 12.48
N ASP A 83 -0.26 -20.31 12.77
CA ASP A 83 0.92 -20.97 13.35
C ASP A 83 2.04 -21.12 12.31
N GLU A 84 1.71 -21.47 11.07
CA GLU A 84 2.68 -21.46 9.97
C GLU A 84 3.24 -20.06 9.73
N ASN A 85 2.38 -19.04 9.71
CA ASN A 85 2.81 -17.65 9.59
C ASN A 85 3.76 -17.25 10.74
N ALA A 86 3.42 -17.61 11.98
CA ALA A 86 4.29 -17.36 13.14
C ALA A 86 5.64 -18.09 13.02
N LYS A 87 5.66 -19.33 12.52
CA LYS A 87 6.91 -20.09 12.25
C LYS A 87 7.75 -19.41 11.17
N LEU A 88 7.15 -18.93 10.08
CA LEU A 88 7.86 -18.20 9.03
C LEU A 88 8.43 -16.87 9.54
N ILE A 89 7.67 -16.11 10.34
CA ILE A 89 8.17 -14.89 10.97
C ILE A 89 9.37 -15.21 11.87
N LYS A 90 9.26 -16.19 12.77
CA LYS A 90 10.39 -16.62 13.63
C LYS A 90 11.61 -17.02 12.81
N LYS A 91 11.41 -17.81 11.76
CA LYS A 91 12.48 -18.26 10.84
C LYS A 91 13.18 -17.06 10.19
N ASN A 92 12.43 -16.08 9.71
CA ASN A 92 12.94 -14.95 8.96
C ASN A 92 13.57 -13.85 9.81
N LEU A 93 13.19 -13.75 11.09
CA LEU A 93 13.85 -12.86 12.06
C LEU A 93 15.12 -13.48 12.64
N LYS A 94 15.30 -14.80 12.55
CA LYS A 94 16.45 -15.50 13.15
C LYS A 94 17.76 -15.03 12.52
N GLY A 95 18.72 -14.64 13.36
CA GLY A 95 20.06 -14.21 12.94
C GLY A 95 20.22 -12.71 12.70
N HIS A 96 19.12 -11.95 12.67
CA HIS A 96 19.13 -10.50 12.52
C HIS A 96 19.03 -9.81 13.90
N ARG A 97 19.83 -8.77 14.11
CA ARG A 97 19.88 -7.98 15.36
C ARG A 97 19.23 -6.62 15.21
N LYS A 98 19.40 -5.93 14.10
CA LYS A 98 18.78 -4.62 13.83
C LYS A 98 17.78 -4.74 12.68
N ILE A 99 16.50 -4.63 13.00
CA ILE A 99 15.41 -4.89 12.07
C ILE A 99 14.59 -3.61 11.88
N GLY A 100 14.59 -3.07 10.67
CA GLY A 100 13.78 -1.91 10.31
C GLY A 100 12.32 -2.30 10.16
N VAL A 101 11.42 -1.52 10.76
CA VAL A 101 9.97 -1.62 10.58
C VAL A 101 9.38 -0.25 10.27
N ASN A 102 8.33 -0.20 9.47
CA ASN A 102 7.60 1.03 9.20
C ASN A 102 6.61 1.31 10.33
N ALA A 103 7.05 1.99 11.40
CA ALA A 103 6.26 2.13 12.62
C ALA A 103 4.95 2.92 12.40
N SER A 104 4.92 3.85 11.45
CA SER A 104 3.73 4.65 11.12
C SER A 104 2.56 3.84 10.56
N GLU A 105 2.83 2.66 9.98
CA GLU A 105 1.81 1.78 9.39
C GLU A 105 1.61 0.50 10.21
N LEU A 106 2.49 0.23 11.18
CA LEU A 106 2.47 -0.99 11.96
C LEU A 106 1.52 -0.84 13.16
N THR A 107 0.46 -1.64 13.21
CA THR A 107 -0.42 -1.65 14.38
C THR A 107 0.34 -2.10 15.63
N TYR A 108 -0.05 -1.56 16.79
CA TYR A 108 0.55 -1.95 18.07
C TYR A 108 0.42 -3.46 18.33
N ALA A 109 -0.71 -4.07 17.98
CA ALA A 109 -0.93 -5.52 18.12
C ALA A 109 0.06 -6.33 17.25
N THR A 110 0.28 -5.93 15.99
CA THR A 110 1.26 -6.57 15.11
C THR A 110 2.68 -6.37 15.65
N PHE A 111 3.02 -5.17 16.13
CA PHE A 111 4.32 -4.91 16.75
C PHE A 111 4.58 -5.80 17.98
N GLN A 112 3.63 -5.91 18.90
CA GLN A 112 3.74 -6.79 20.06
C GLN A 112 3.91 -8.26 19.64
N ARG A 113 3.21 -8.70 18.60
CA ARG A 113 3.36 -10.04 18.03
C ARG A 113 4.79 -10.24 17.48
N LEU A 114 5.32 -9.27 16.73
CA LEU A 114 6.70 -9.32 16.24
C LEU A 114 7.71 -9.40 17.39
N GLN A 115 7.54 -8.59 18.45
CA GLN A 115 8.39 -8.65 19.64
C GLN A 115 8.39 -10.03 20.32
N LYS A 116 7.23 -10.69 20.42
CA LYS A 116 7.12 -12.05 20.98
C LYS A 116 7.77 -13.13 20.11
N LEU A 117 7.82 -12.92 18.79
CA LEU A 117 8.36 -13.88 17.83
C LEU A 117 9.85 -13.66 17.54
N ALA A 118 10.36 -12.45 17.74
CA ALA A 118 11.74 -12.09 17.50
C ALA A 118 12.69 -12.75 18.51
N PRO A 119 13.96 -12.99 18.13
CA PRO A 119 14.97 -13.40 19.11
C PRO A 119 15.21 -12.28 20.13
N PRO A 120 15.60 -12.60 21.39
CA PRO A 120 15.85 -11.58 22.42
C PRO A 120 16.93 -10.55 22.06
N SER A 121 17.81 -10.89 21.12
CA SER A 121 18.85 -10.00 20.61
C SER A 121 18.38 -9.04 19.50
N ALA A 122 17.15 -9.19 19.01
CA ALA A 122 16.60 -8.31 17.98
C ALA A 122 16.12 -6.99 18.58
N ARG A 123 16.51 -5.90 17.91
CA ARG A 123 16.05 -4.55 18.14
C ARG A 123 15.33 -4.07 16.90
N PHE A 124 14.10 -3.63 17.09
CA PHE A 124 13.33 -2.96 16.05
C PHE A 124 13.72 -1.49 15.98
N VAL A 125 13.89 -0.99 14.75
CA VAL A 125 14.22 0.40 14.44
C VAL A 125 13.11 0.96 13.56
N ASP A 126 12.58 2.12 13.93
CA ASP A 126 11.61 2.81 13.10
C ASP A 126 12.29 3.40 11.86
N ILE A 127 11.84 2.98 10.68
CA ILE A 127 12.32 3.46 9.39
C ILE A 127 11.29 4.31 8.63
N SER A 128 10.18 4.70 9.24
CA SER A 128 9.10 5.44 8.57
C SER A 128 9.61 6.68 7.86
N SER A 129 10.50 7.45 8.49
CA SER A 129 11.10 8.63 7.85
C SER A 129 11.94 8.29 6.61
N ALA A 130 12.66 7.17 6.60
CA ALA A 130 13.44 6.71 5.46
C ALA A 130 12.54 6.25 4.31
N VAL A 131 11.44 5.57 4.64
CA VAL A 131 10.41 5.17 3.67
C VAL A 131 9.77 6.40 3.03
N THR A 132 9.35 7.39 3.83
CA THR A 132 8.79 8.65 3.33
C THR A 132 9.77 9.40 2.43
N LYS A 133 11.03 9.57 2.85
CA LYS A 133 12.07 10.20 2.02
C LYS A 133 12.27 9.48 0.69
N THR A 134 12.19 8.15 0.71
CA THR A 134 12.33 7.34 -0.51
C THR A 134 11.16 7.57 -1.47
N ARG A 135 9.92 7.56 -0.97
CA ARG A 135 8.69 7.72 -1.77
C ARG A 135 8.42 9.19 -2.16
N LEU A 136 9.16 10.14 -1.59
CA LEU A 136 9.05 11.56 -1.92
C LEU A 136 9.46 11.80 -3.39
N VAL A 137 10.57 11.21 -3.83
CA VAL A 137 11.13 11.35 -5.18
C VAL A 137 10.73 10.14 -6.04
N LYS A 138 9.93 10.38 -7.07
CA LYS A 138 9.39 9.34 -7.95
C LYS A 138 10.42 8.95 -9.01
N ASP A 139 10.44 7.67 -9.37
CA ASP A 139 11.13 7.18 -10.55
C ASP A 139 10.31 7.47 -11.84
N ALA A 140 10.92 7.27 -13.00
CA ALA A 140 10.27 7.56 -14.28
C ALA A 140 9.01 6.71 -14.53
N GLN A 141 9.01 5.46 -14.06
CA GLN A 141 7.86 4.56 -14.20
C GLN A 141 6.70 5.00 -13.31
N GLU A 142 6.99 5.47 -12.09
CA GLU A 142 6.00 6.05 -11.19
C GLU A 142 5.37 7.32 -11.78
N ILE A 143 6.18 8.19 -12.40
CA ILE A 143 5.69 9.41 -13.07
C ILE A 143 4.76 9.04 -14.23
N GLU A 144 5.14 8.07 -15.06
CA GLU A 144 4.32 7.60 -16.18
C GLU A 144 2.96 7.02 -15.71
N LEU A 145 2.97 6.27 -14.60
CA LEU A 145 1.73 5.74 -14.00
C LEU A 145 0.84 6.86 -13.47
N ILE A 146 1.42 7.86 -12.81
CA ILE A 146 0.68 9.05 -12.33
C ILE A 146 0.08 9.81 -13.50
N GLN A 147 0.84 10.03 -14.58
CA GLN A 147 0.34 10.70 -15.77
C GLN A 147 -0.87 9.98 -16.37
N ARG A 148 -0.78 8.65 -16.52
CA ARG A 148 -1.91 7.84 -17.01
C ARG A 148 -3.14 7.96 -16.11
N ALA A 149 -2.97 7.96 -14.79
CA ALA A 149 -4.08 8.16 -13.86
C ALA A 149 -4.71 9.56 -14.01
N CYS A 150 -3.91 10.61 -14.21
CA CYS A 150 -4.39 11.95 -14.50
C CYS A 150 -5.17 12.01 -15.81
N ASP A 151 -4.65 11.42 -16.89
CA ASP A 151 -5.32 11.40 -18.20
C ASP A 151 -6.69 10.72 -18.12
N ILE A 152 -6.78 9.59 -17.39
CA ILE A 152 -8.03 8.88 -17.14
C ILE A 152 -9.02 9.76 -16.35
N ALA A 153 -8.55 10.43 -15.29
CA ALA A 153 -9.40 11.29 -14.47
C ALA A 153 -9.94 12.50 -15.26
N SER A 154 -9.08 13.16 -16.06
CA SER A 154 -9.45 14.28 -16.91
C SER A 154 -10.50 13.87 -17.95
N ARG A 155 -10.26 12.76 -18.66
CA ARG A 155 -11.22 12.24 -19.65
C ARG A 155 -12.55 11.84 -19.00
N ALA A 156 -12.50 11.16 -17.86
CA ALA A 156 -13.71 10.76 -17.14
C ALA A 156 -14.53 11.98 -16.71
N PHE A 157 -13.87 13.04 -16.25
CA PHE A 157 -14.53 14.30 -15.89
C PHE A 157 -15.25 14.93 -17.10
N GLU A 158 -14.58 15.05 -18.25
CA GLU A 158 -15.20 15.55 -19.49
C GLU A 158 -16.43 14.74 -19.92
N GLU A 159 -16.34 13.40 -19.83
CA GLU A 159 -17.44 12.50 -20.15
C GLU A 159 -18.60 12.57 -19.16
N THR A 160 -18.36 13.01 -17.91
CA THR A 160 -19.39 13.21 -16.88
C THR A 160 -20.11 14.55 -17.03
N LEU A 161 -19.50 15.59 -17.61
CA LEU A 161 -20.11 16.94 -17.72
C LEU A 161 -21.54 16.94 -18.28
N PRO A 162 -21.89 16.20 -19.37
CA PRO A 162 -23.25 16.18 -19.90
C PRO A 162 -24.30 15.55 -18.97
N PHE A 163 -23.87 14.77 -17.98
CA PHE A 163 -24.75 14.16 -16.98
C PHE A 163 -25.17 15.16 -15.89
N ILE A 164 -24.39 16.21 -15.67
CA ILE A 164 -24.63 17.21 -14.63
C ILE A 164 -25.75 18.16 -15.07
N ARG A 165 -26.91 18.06 -14.42
CA ARG A 165 -28.08 18.91 -14.68
C ARG A 165 -29.02 18.95 -13.47
N THR A 166 -29.85 19.99 -13.40
CA THR A 166 -30.88 20.12 -12.35
C THR A 166 -31.70 18.85 -12.22
N GLY A 167 -31.89 18.40 -10.99
CA GLY A 167 -32.69 17.21 -10.68
C GLY A 167 -31.87 15.94 -10.47
N VAL A 168 -30.59 15.93 -10.86
CA VAL A 168 -29.62 14.87 -10.58
C VAL A 168 -28.97 15.14 -9.23
N THR A 169 -28.85 14.11 -8.40
CA THR A 169 -28.24 14.20 -7.08
C THR A 169 -26.71 14.23 -7.13
N GLU A 170 -26.07 14.80 -6.12
CA GLU A 170 -24.61 14.77 -5.98
C GLU A 170 -24.06 13.32 -5.99
N SER A 171 -24.75 12.38 -5.32
CA SER A 171 -24.41 10.96 -5.32
C SER A 171 -24.48 10.32 -6.71
N GLU A 172 -25.45 10.70 -7.54
CA GLU A 172 -25.55 10.23 -8.92
C GLU A 172 -24.38 10.77 -9.75
N VAL A 173 -24.03 12.05 -9.61
CA VAL A 173 -22.87 12.64 -10.29
C VAL A 173 -21.56 11.95 -9.86
N ALA A 174 -21.38 11.70 -8.56
CA ALA A 174 -20.21 11.02 -8.03
C ALA A 174 -20.09 9.59 -8.58
N SER A 175 -21.21 8.86 -8.63
CA SER A 175 -21.26 7.50 -9.18
C SER A 175 -20.96 7.47 -10.67
N GLU A 176 -21.51 8.42 -11.44
CA GLU A 176 -21.23 8.54 -12.87
C GLU A 176 -19.74 8.80 -13.11
N LEU A 177 -19.11 9.69 -12.34
CA LEU A 177 -17.67 9.95 -12.46
C LEU A 177 -16.82 8.70 -12.17
N VAL A 178 -17.15 7.96 -11.12
CA VAL A 178 -16.47 6.67 -10.82
C VAL A 178 -16.63 5.68 -11.95
N TYR A 179 -17.86 5.54 -12.48
CA TYR A 179 -18.14 4.67 -13.62
C TYR A 179 -17.28 5.05 -14.84
N ARG A 180 -17.20 6.34 -15.17
CA ARG A 180 -16.38 6.84 -16.29
C ARG A 180 -14.89 6.62 -16.08
N MET A 181 -14.38 6.83 -14.87
CA MET A 181 -12.97 6.53 -14.55
C MET A 181 -12.66 5.06 -14.79
N GLN A 182 -13.48 4.14 -14.28
CA GLN A 182 -13.26 2.70 -14.44
C GLN A 182 -13.44 2.25 -15.90
N LYS A 183 -14.41 2.82 -16.61
CA LYS A 183 -14.61 2.58 -18.05
C LYS A 183 -13.39 3.01 -18.88
N ASN A 184 -12.70 4.07 -18.46
CA ASN A 184 -11.48 4.56 -19.09
C ASN A 184 -10.20 3.84 -18.60
N GLY A 185 -10.34 2.79 -17.79
CA GLY A 185 -9.24 1.91 -17.39
C GLY A 185 -8.69 2.15 -15.98
N ALA A 186 -9.32 3.00 -15.16
CA ALA A 186 -8.99 3.07 -13.74
C ALA A 186 -9.35 1.76 -13.04
N THR A 187 -8.50 1.30 -12.13
CA THR A 187 -8.83 0.14 -11.27
C THR A 187 -9.90 0.51 -10.25
N ALA A 188 -9.79 1.69 -9.64
CA ALA A 188 -10.71 2.25 -8.65
C ALA A 188 -10.46 3.77 -8.53
N PRO A 189 -11.40 4.54 -7.92
CA PRO A 189 -11.09 5.90 -7.51
C PRO A 189 -10.02 5.89 -6.39
N SER A 190 -9.13 6.89 -6.38
CA SER A 190 -8.08 7.01 -5.35
C SER A 190 -8.60 7.38 -3.95
N PHE A 191 -9.80 7.97 -3.89
CA PHE A 191 -10.53 8.31 -2.67
C PHE A 191 -12.02 8.40 -3.00
N ARG A 192 -12.88 8.44 -1.97
CA ARG A 192 -14.33 8.63 -2.17
C ARG A 192 -14.60 9.92 -2.93
N THR A 193 -15.22 9.81 -4.10
CA THR A 193 -15.49 10.96 -4.97
C THR A 193 -16.35 12.01 -4.25
N ILE A 194 -15.87 13.26 -4.27
CA ILE A 194 -16.50 14.40 -3.62
C ILE A 194 -17.29 15.19 -4.66
N VAL A 195 -18.58 15.42 -4.39
CA VAL A 195 -19.45 16.31 -5.17
C VAL A 195 -20.26 17.14 -4.17
N GLY A 196 -19.95 18.43 -4.07
CA GLY A 196 -20.65 19.37 -3.20
C GLY A 196 -21.30 20.47 -4.03
N SER A 197 -22.63 20.52 -4.03
CA SER A 197 -23.42 21.51 -4.77
C SER A 197 -23.98 22.59 -3.85
N GLY A 198 -23.98 23.85 -4.34
CA GLY A 198 -24.46 25.00 -3.56
C GLY A 198 -23.73 25.13 -2.21
N PRO A 199 -24.44 25.23 -1.07
CA PRO A 199 -23.82 25.35 0.25
C PRO A 199 -22.87 24.20 0.62
N ASN A 200 -23.10 23.00 0.09
CA ASN A 200 -22.24 21.84 0.36
C ASN A 200 -20.83 22.02 -0.20
N GLY A 201 -20.65 22.89 -1.21
CA GLY A 201 -19.32 23.23 -1.75
C GLY A 201 -18.42 23.98 -0.77
N ALA A 202 -18.95 24.47 0.36
CA ALA A 202 -18.18 25.11 1.42
C ALA A 202 -17.50 24.12 2.39
N GLU A 203 -17.88 22.85 2.37
CA GLU A 203 -17.28 21.81 3.22
C GLU A 203 -16.15 21.06 2.47
N PRO A 204 -14.86 21.23 2.85
CA PRO A 204 -13.73 20.74 2.05
C PRO A 204 -13.69 19.22 1.84
N HIS A 205 -14.21 18.45 2.78
CA HIS A 205 -14.24 16.98 2.73
C HIS A 205 -15.68 16.43 2.69
N TYR A 206 -16.59 17.19 2.05
CA TYR A 206 -18.00 16.82 1.91
C TYR A 206 -18.18 15.42 1.30
N SER A 207 -19.14 14.67 1.84
CA SER A 207 -19.57 13.41 1.25
C SER A 207 -20.79 13.64 0.38
N ALA A 208 -20.68 13.35 -0.92
CA ALA A 208 -21.78 13.47 -1.88
C ALA A 208 -23.08 12.85 -1.33
N GLY A 209 -24.17 13.60 -1.42
CA GLY A 209 -25.45 13.27 -0.80
C GLY A 209 -26.64 13.35 -1.75
N PRO A 210 -27.88 13.37 -1.21
CA PRO A 210 -29.11 13.36 -2.00
C PRO A 210 -29.50 14.75 -2.55
N ARG A 211 -28.70 15.81 -2.33
CA ARG A 211 -29.01 17.16 -2.81
C ARG A 211 -28.96 17.20 -4.33
N LYS A 212 -29.90 17.94 -4.94
CA LYS A 212 -30.06 18.13 -6.40
C LYS A 212 -29.71 19.54 -6.87
#